data_AF-A0A7D3X8E4-F1
#
_entry.id   AF-A0A7D3X8E4-F1
#
_cell.length_a   1.000
_cell.length_b   1.000
_cell.length_c   1.000
_cell.angle_alpha   90.00
_cell.angle_beta   90.00
_cell.angle_gamma   90.00
#
_symmetry.space_group_name_H-M   'P 1'
#
loop_
_entity.id
_entity.type
_entity.pdbx_description
1 polymer ?
#
loop_
_entity_poly.entity_id
_entity_poly.type
_entity_poly.pdbx_seq_one_letter_code
_entity_poly.pdbx_strand_id
1 'polypeptide(L)'
;MALQRDSLRADSIVRKSGQLPGAILPGHRIVAFYGNIRSKGMGILGREPKDQMFRKFDKVLKEWQAADPTLPIQPALHSVTITAQGSAGDGKYRLMNSKSTIEETRAWAKEHNCILFMDVQVGLSDLKHELPKLAEYMKDPTIHLGIDPEFAMQTKGVRPGKKIGTYDAKDVNYAINFLARIVSENHLPPKILMVHRFTQGMVTNYKNIKLDPRVQVVMDMDGWGDPTLKKDSYKAYIEKQPVQYTGFKLFYEYDIKPRNSHLMTPKEVLSELNPKPLYIQYQ
;
A
#
# COMPACT_ATOMS: atom_id res chain seq x y z
N MET A 1 -11.32 -14.18 26.63
CA MET A 1 -10.22 -14.20 27.61
C MET A 1 -8.85 -14.45 26.99
N ALA A 2 -8.68 -15.40 26.04
CA ALA A 2 -7.39 -15.62 25.36
C ALA A 2 -6.91 -14.40 24.53
N LEU A 3 -7.77 -13.87 23.64
CA LEU A 3 -7.52 -12.63 22.86
C LEU A 3 -7.07 -11.45 23.73
N GLN A 4 -7.65 -11.31 24.92
CA GLN A 4 -7.33 -10.21 25.85
C GLN A 4 -5.95 -10.42 26.51
N ARG A 5 -5.54 -11.67 26.76
CA ARG A 5 -4.21 -12.01 27.30
C ARG A 5 -3.10 -11.86 26.26
N ASP A 6 -3.37 -12.17 24.99
CA ASP A 6 -2.40 -11.98 23.90
C ASP A 6 -2.25 -10.51 23.52
N SER A 7 -3.32 -9.72 23.57
CA SER A 7 -3.24 -8.26 23.49
C SER A 7 -2.36 -7.69 24.62
N LEU A 8 -2.52 -8.15 25.87
CA LEU A 8 -1.69 -7.69 26.99
C LEU A 8 -0.20 -8.07 26.84
N ARG A 9 0.11 -9.23 26.24
CA ARG A 9 1.50 -9.63 25.93
C ARG A 9 2.09 -8.82 24.79
N ALA A 10 1.35 -8.61 23.71
CA ALA A 10 1.76 -7.73 22.61
C ALA A 10 2.00 -6.31 23.13
N ASP A 11 1.09 -5.77 23.93
CA ASP A 11 1.21 -4.46 24.58
C ASP A 11 2.47 -4.36 25.47
N SER A 12 2.82 -5.44 26.19
CA SER A 12 4.00 -5.47 27.05
C SER A 12 5.33 -5.44 26.29
N ILE A 13 5.40 -6.09 25.12
CA ILE A 13 6.59 -6.11 24.26
C ILE A 13 6.74 -4.77 23.53
N VAL A 14 5.61 -4.22 23.08
CA VAL A 14 5.55 -2.91 22.41
C VAL A 14 5.98 -1.79 23.35
N ARG A 15 5.59 -1.84 24.63
CA ARG A 15 6.03 -0.84 25.61
C ARG A 15 7.55 -0.80 25.83
N LYS A 16 8.28 -1.88 25.50
CA LYS A 16 9.72 -1.98 25.74
C LYS A 16 10.59 -1.57 24.55
N SER A 17 10.08 -1.66 23.32
CA SER A 17 10.83 -1.35 22.08
C SER A 17 10.09 -0.44 21.09
N GLY A 18 8.84 -0.09 21.36
CA GLY A 18 7.94 0.63 20.47
C GLY A 18 7.26 -0.24 19.40
N GLN A 19 7.68 -1.50 19.21
CA GLN A 19 7.20 -2.38 18.13
C GLN A 19 7.13 -3.85 18.54
N LEU A 20 6.37 -4.65 17.78
CA LEU A 20 6.40 -6.11 17.93
C LEU A 20 7.56 -6.72 17.12
N PRO A 21 8.11 -7.87 17.55
CA PRO A 21 9.14 -8.58 16.80
C PRO A 21 8.71 -8.84 15.34
N GLY A 22 9.65 -8.63 14.42
CA GLY A 22 9.39 -8.76 12.98
C GLY A 22 8.67 -7.58 12.33
N ALA A 23 8.50 -6.46 13.03
CA ALA A 23 8.15 -5.19 12.39
C ALA A 23 9.21 -4.82 11.33
N ILE A 24 8.74 -4.33 10.18
CA ILE A 24 9.62 -4.00 9.03
C ILE A 24 10.02 -2.53 9.11
N LEU A 25 9.05 -1.65 9.37
CA LEU A 25 9.23 -0.21 9.52
C LEU A 25 9.45 0.10 11.01
N PRO A 26 10.26 1.11 11.37
CA PRO A 26 11.05 1.96 10.47
C PRO A 26 12.42 1.35 10.12
N GLY A 27 12.67 0.08 10.42
CA GLY A 27 13.99 -0.55 10.25
C GLY A 27 14.39 -0.85 8.80
N HIS A 28 13.46 -0.78 7.85
CA HIS A 28 13.70 -0.98 6.41
C HIS A 28 12.98 0.09 5.58
N ARG A 29 13.46 0.32 4.36
CA ARG A 29 12.69 0.99 3.31
C ARG A 29 12.09 -0.04 2.38
N ILE A 30 10.78 -0.02 2.26
CA ILE A 30 10.05 -0.87 1.32
C ILE A 30 10.09 -0.21 -0.05
N VAL A 31 10.50 -0.94 -1.08
CA VAL A 31 10.47 -0.48 -2.47
C VAL A 31 9.62 -1.47 -3.26
N ALA A 32 8.55 -0.98 -3.85
CA ALA A 32 7.48 -1.79 -4.43
C ALA A 32 7.28 -1.50 -5.91
N PHE A 33 7.11 -2.55 -6.72
CA PHE A 33 6.53 -2.43 -8.06
C PHE A 33 5.02 -2.70 -8.00
N TYR A 34 4.22 -1.79 -8.56
CA TYR A 34 2.77 -1.79 -8.47
C TYR A 34 2.10 -2.24 -9.78
N GLY A 35 0.93 -2.89 -9.63
CA GLY A 35 -0.04 -3.03 -10.70
C GLY A 35 -0.81 -4.34 -10.68
N ASN A 36 -1.22 -4.81 -11.86
CA ASN A 36 -1.87 -6.11 -12.02
C ASN A 36 -1.14 -6.88 -13.12
N ILE A 37 -0.67 -8.10 -12.83
CA ILE A 37 0.14 -8.92 -13.76
C ILE A 37 -0.58 -9.30 -15.06
N ARG A 38 -1.89 -9.03 -15.15
CA ARG A 38 -2.73 -9.25 -16.36
C ARG A 38 -3.07 -7.96 -17.10
N SER A 39 -2.62 -6.80 -16.65
CA SER A 39 -2.98 -5.51 -17.23
C SER A 39 -1.77 -4.64 -17.52
N LYS A 40 -1.59 -4.30 -18.80
CA LYS A 40 -0.54 -3.38 -19.26
C LYS A 40 -0.77 -1.93 -18.83
N GLY A 41 -2.02 -1.56 -18.54
CA GLY A 41 -2.42 -0.19 -18.20
C GLY A 41 -2.47 0.11 -16.70
N MET A 42 -2.29 -0.89 -15.84
CA MET A 42 -2.47 -0.75 -14.39
C MET A 42 -1.15 -0.69 -13.61
N GLY A 43 -0.02 -0.63 -14.28
CA GLY A 43 1.28 -0.47 -13.66
C GLY A 43 2.32 -1.46 -14.14
N ILE A 44 3.54 -1.28 -13.67
CA ILE A 44 4.72 -1.98 -14.17
C ILE A 44 4.64 -3.51 -14.05
N LEU A 45 3.90 -4.05 -13.07
CA LEU A 45 3.77 -5.51 -12.89
C LEU A 45 3.19 -6.24 -14.11
N GLY A 46 2.29 -5.60 -14.86
CA GLY A 46 1.68 -6.19 -16.07
C GLY A 46 2.09 -5.50 -17.36
N ARG A 47 2.87 -4.42 -17.29
CA ARG A 47 3.27 -3.62 -18.45
C ARG A 47 4.43 -4.24 -19.23
N GLU A 48 5.46 -4.69 -18.51
CA GLU A 48 6.67 -5.27 -19.10
C GLU A 48 6.67 -6.81 -18.92
N PRO A 49 7.34 -7.57 -19.81
CA PRO A 49 7.58 -8.99 -19.59
C PRO A 49 8.28 -9.24 -18.25
N LYS A 50 7.90 -10.33 -17.55
CA LYS A 50 8.38 -10.67 -16.19
C LYS A 50 9.88 -10.44 -15.99
N ASP A 51 10.72 -11.08 -16.80
CA ASP A 51 12.18 -11.02 -16.61
C ASP A 51 12.75 -9.62 -16.87
N GLN A 52 12.16 -8.87 -17.81
CA GLN A 52 12.55 -7.48 -18.06
C GLN A 52 12.17 -6.59 -16.87
N MET A 53 10.95 -6.77 -16.36
CA MET A 53 10.44 -6.06 -15.20
C MET A 53 11.33 -6.29 -13.98
N PHE A 54 11.71 -7.54 -13.68
CA PHE A 54 12.57 -7.84 -12.52
C PHE A 54 14.01 -7.34 -12.69
N ARG A 55 14.59 -7.38 -13.90
CA ARG A 55 15.89 -6.72 -14.14
C ARG A 55 15.84 -5.22 -13.86
N LYS A 56 14.74 -4.57 -14.22
CA LYS A 56 14.50 -3.16 -13.92
C LYS A 56 14.31 -2.95 -12.42
N PHE A 57 13.59 -3.85 -11.74
CA PHE A 57 13.39 -3.80 -10.30
C PHE A 57 14.71 -3.90 -9.54
N ASP A 58 15.58 -4.86 -9.88
CA ASP A 58 16.91 -5.01 -9.27
C ASP A 58 17.76 -3.74 -9.38
N LYS A 59 17.66 -3.04 -10.52
CA LYS A 59 18.33 -1.75 -10.72
C LYS A 59 17.78 -0.69 -9.75
N VAL A 60 16.45 -0.57 -9.65
CA VAL A 60 15.78 0.38 -8.75
C VAL A 60 16.13 0.11 -7.29
N LEU A 61 16.16 -1.17 -6.87
CA LEU A 61 16.55 -1.56 -5.52
C LEU A 61 17.98 -1.11 -5.20
N LYS A 62 18.93 -1.29 -6.13
CA LYS A 62 20.32 -0.82 -5.98
C LYS A 62 20.41 0.71 -5.92
N GLU A 63 19.63 1.42 -6.72
CA GLU A 63 19.58 2.89 -6.70
C GLU A 63 19.10 3.42 -5.34
N TRP A 64 18.05 2.81 -4.77
CA TRP A 64 17.56 3.17 -3.43
C TRP A 64 18.56 2.83 -2.32
N GLN A 65 19.18 1.65 -2.38
CA GLN A 65 20.18 1.25 -1.39
C GLN A 65 21.42 2.16 -1.43
N ALA A 66 21.83 2.61 -2.62
CA ALA A 66 22.94 3.54 -2.79
C ALA A 66 22.60 4.96 -2.31
N ALA A 67 21.34 5.40 -2.47
CA ALA A 67 20.90 6.73 -2.03
C ALA A 67 20.77 6.85 -0.51
N ASP A 68 20.52 5.74 0.18
CA ASP A 68 20.51 5.66 1.64
C ASP A 68 21.06 4.32 2.14
N PRO A 69 22.39 4.21 2.31
CA PRO A 69 23.04 2.99 2.78
C PRO A 69 22.71 2.63 4.23
N THR A 70 22.14 3.56 5.00
CA THR A 70 21.87 3.36 6.44
C THR A 70 20.62 2.53 6.71
N LEU A 71 19.73 2.45 5.71
CA LEU A 71 18.46 1.76 5.83
C LEU A 71 18.39 0.61 4.80
N PRO A 72 18.31 -0.66 5.24
CA PRO A 72 18.20 -1.79 4.33
C PRO A 72 16.90 -1.75 3.53
N ILE A 73 16.95 -2.26 2.29
CA ILE A 73 15.79 -2.34 1.41
C ILE A 73 15.01 -3.65 1.63
N GLN A 74 13.69 -3.53 1.73
CA GLN A 74 12.75 -4.65 1.66
C GLN A 74 12.02 -4.62 0.29
N PRO A 75 12.36 -5.50 -0.66
CA PRO A 75 11.66 -5.59 -1.94
C PRO A 75 10.19 -5.97 -1.74
N ALA A 76 9.30 -5.39 -2.55
CA ALA A 76 7.89 -5.71 -2.53
C ALA A 76 7.27 -5.75 -3.94
N LEU A 77 6.25 -6.60 -4.10
CA LEU A 77 5.28 -6.47 -5.19
C LEU A 77 3.98 -5.94 -4.60
N HIS A 78 3.34 -4.97 -5.25
CA HIS A 78 2.07 -4.42 -4.82
C HIS A 78 0.99 -4.67 -5.88
N SER A 79 0.24 -5.74 -5.68
CA SER A 79 -0.67 -6.28 -6.69
C SER A 79 -2.11 -5.89 -6.42
N VAL A 80 -2.74 -5.18 -7.36
CA VAL A 80 -4.18 -4.92 -7.37
C VAL A 80 -4.92 -6.24 -7.50
N THR A 81 -5.42 -6.72 -6.37
CA THR A 81 -6.00 -8.06 -6.21
C THR A 81 -7.51 -8.02 -6.36
N ILE A 82 -8.13 -6.95 -5.87
CA ILE A 82 -9.53 -6.59 -6.17
C ILE A 82 -9.49 -5.26 -6.88
N THR A 83 -9.87 -5.26 -8.16
CA THR A 83 -9.75 -4.13 -9.06
C THR A 83 -11.13 -3.51 -9.30
N ALA A 84 -11.24 -2.19 -9.18
CA ALA A 84 -12.44 -1.48 -9.57
C ALA A 84 -12.63 -1.54 -11.09
N GLN A 85 -13.86 -1.77 -11.53
CA GLN A 85 -14.20 -2.03 -12.92
C GLN A 85 -15.07 -0.91 -13.49
N GLY A 86 -14.91 -0.66 -14.79
CA GLY A 86 -15.84 0.20 -15.52
C GLY A 86 -17.20 -0.46 -15.78
N SER A 87 -17.21 -1.80 -15.84
CA SER A 87 -18.42 -2.62 -15.97
C SER A 87 -19.01 -2.97 -14.61
N ALA A 88 -20.33 -3.15 -14.56
CA ALA A 88 -21.05 -3.30 -13.29
C ALA A 88 -20.79 -4.64 -12.58
N GLY A 89 -20.57 -5.72 -13.33
CA GLY A 89 -20.49 -7.07 -12.77
C GLY A 89 -21.77 -7.42 -11.98
N ASP A 90 -21.61 -7.74 -10.71
CA ASP A 90 -22.68 -7.96 -9.72
C ASP A 90 -23.30 -6.65 -9.18
N GLY A 91 -23.16 -5.55 -9.91
CA GLY A 91 -23.57 -4.22 -9.48
C GLY A 91 -22.56 -3.52 -8.56
N LYS A 92 -21.46 -4.18 -8.17
CA LYS A 92 -20.42 -3.60 -7.31
C LYS A 92 -19.25 -2.99 -8.05
N TYR A 93 -19.17 -3.12 -9.37
CA TYR A 93 -18.11 -2.51 -10.20
C TYR A 93 -16.70 -2.86 -9.72
N ARG A 94 -16.47 -4.14 -9.42
CA ARG A 94 -15.18 -4.66 -8.98
C ARG A 94 -15.01 -6.10 -9.44
N LEU A 95 -13.77 -6.52 -9.62
CA LEU A 95 -13.40 -7.90 -9.95
C LEU A 95 -12.20 -8.32 -9.10
N MET A 96 -12.30 -9.49 -8.49
CA MET A 96 -11.15 -10.12 -7.82
C MET A 96 -10.39 -10.97 -8.82
N ASN A 97 -9.06 -10.90 -8.78
CA ASN A 97 -8.19 -11.78 -9.56
C ASN A 97 -8.55 -13.26 -9.31
N SER A 98 -8.41 -14.09 -10.34
CA SER A 98 -8.56 -15.54 -10.19
C SER A 98 -7.56 -16.08 -9.17
N LYS A 99 -7.89 -17.21 -8.53
CA LYS A 99 -6.95 -17.93 -7.65
C LYS A 99 -5.61 -18.19 -8.34
N SER A 100 -5.63 -18.61 -9.62
CA SER A 100 -4.42 -18.83 -10.41
C SER A 100 -3.56 -17.57 -10.56
N THR A 101 -4.17 -16.40 -10.78
CA THR A 101 -3.45 -15.14 -10.90
C THR A 101 -2.85 -14.73 -9.56
N ILE A 102 -3.57 -14.92 -8.44
CA ILE A 102 -3.05 -14.64 -7.10
C ILE A 102 -1.86 -15.54 -6.79
N GLU A 103 -1.98 -16.85 -7.05
CA GLU A 103 -0.88 -17.80 -6.80
C GLU A 103 0.35 -17.54 -7.68
N GLU A 104 0.16 -17.10 -8.93
CA GLU A 104 1.27 -16.69 -9.79
C GLU A 104 2.00 -15.46 -9.24
N THR A 105 1.26 -14.42 -8.81
CA THR A 105 1.89 -13.25 -8.17
C THR A 105 2.64 -13.63 -6.89
N ARG A 106 2.07 -14.54 -6.07
CA ARG A 106 2.74 -15.06 -4.87
C ARG A 106 4.02 -15.82 -5.20
N ALA A 107 4.00 -16.64 -6.26
CA ALA A 107 5.18 -17.35 -6.73
C ALA A 107 6.28 -16.36 -7.18
N TRP A 108 5.92 -15.31 -7.92
CA TRP A 108 6.88 -14.25 -8.31
C TRP A 108 7.46 -13.54 -7.09
N ALA A 109 6.64 -13.21 -6.10
CA ALA A 109 7.13 -12.57 -4.87
C ALA A 109 8.14 -13.47 -4.14
N LYS A 110 7.83 -14.77 -4.01
CA LYS A 110 8.71 -15.75 -3.37
C LYS A 110 10.03 -15.94 -4.13
N GLU A 111 9.97 -16.07 -5.46
CA GLU A 111 11.15 -16.24 -6.33
C GLU A 111 12.15 -15.08 -6.18
N HIS A 112 11.64 -13.87 -5.99
CA HIS A 112 12.45 -12.66 -5.89
C HIS A 112 12.57 -12.11 -4.45
N ASN A 113 12.30 -12.93 -3.42
CA ASN A 113 12.39 -12.56 -2.01
C ASN A 113 11.63 -11.25 -1.64
N CYS A 114 10.50 -11.04 -2.29
CA CYS A 114 9.64 -9.88 -2.07
C CYS A 114 8.55 -10.19 -1.05
N ILE A 115 8.17 -9.19 -0.25
CA ILE A 115 6.85 -9.18 0.40
C ILE A 115 5.78 -8.83 -0.65
N LEU A 116 4.53 -9.24 -0.41
CA LEU A 116 3.42 -8.99 -1.35
C LEU A 116 2.35 -8.15 -0.67
N PHE A 117 1.97 -7.03 -1.29
CA PHE A 117 0.75 -6.31 -0.94
C PHE A 117 -0.39 -6.77 -1.84
N MET A 118 -1.50 -7.17 -1.24
CA MET A 118 -2.78 -7.36 -1.95
C MET A 118 -3.58 -6.08 -1.82
N ASP A 119 -3.76 -5.38 -2.95
CA ASP A 119 -4.44 -4.09 -2.98
C ASP A 119 -5.92 -4.23 -3.36
N VAL A 120 -6.75 -3.41 -2.72
CA VAL A 120 -8.21 -3.53 -2.77
C VAL A 120 -8.86 -2.21 -3.17
N GLN A 121 -9.47 -2.25 -4.35
CA GLN A 121 -10.31 -1.20 -4.92
C GLN A 121 -11.77 -1.69 -4.89
N VAL A 122 -12.56 -1.23 -3.90
CA VAL A 122 -13.86 -1.85 -3.57
C VAL A 122 -15.01 -1.52 -4.53
N GLY A 123 -14.88 -0.50 -5.37
CA GLY A 123 -15.97 -0.02 -6.22
C GLY A 123 -17.17 0.47 -5.39
N LEU A 124 -18.36 -0.08 -5.67
CA LEU A 124 -19.58 0.14 -4.88
C LEU A 124 -19.79 -0.88 -3.74
N SER A 125 -18.77 -1.70 -3.46
CA SER A 125 -18.71 -2.55 -2.26
C SER A 125 -18.10 -1.78 -1.07
N ASP A 126 -17.73 -2.49 -0.02
CA ASP A 126 -17.02 -1.96 1.13
C ASP A 126 -15.97 -2.95 1.66
N LEU A 127 -15.08 -2.49 2.54
CA LEU A 127 -14.01 -3.32 3.10
C LEU A 127 -14.55 -4.52 3.90
N LYS A 128 -15.74 -4.41 4.50
CA LYS A 128 -16.33 -5.49 5.31
C LYS A 128 -16.70 -6.70 4.46
N HIS A 129 -17.11 -6.47 3.22
CA HIS A 129 -17.43 -7.53 2.28
C HIS A 129 -16.20 -8.02 1.50
N GLU A 130 -15.23 -7.14 1.21
CA GLU A 130 -14.10 -7.51 0.36
C GLU A 130 -12.92 -8.13 1.12
N LEU A 131 -12.54 -7.61 2.29
CA LEU A 131 -11.35 -8.10 3.01
C LEU A 131 -11.44 -9.57 3.47
N PRO A 132 -12.58 -10.10 3.94
CA PRO A 132 -12.68 -11.51 4.33
C PRO A 132 -12.31 -12.50 3.21
N LYS A 133 -12.49 -12.11 1.94
CA LYS A 133 -12.11 -12.94 0.77
C LYS A 133 -10.59 -13.15 0.68
N LEU A 134 -9.79 -12.27 1.30
CA LEU A 134 -8.34 -12.31 1.32
C LEU A 134 -7.77 -12.93 2.61
N ALA A 135 -8.61 -13.26 3.59
CA ALA A 135 -8.16 -13.65 4.93
C ALA A 135 -7.22 -14.86 4.92
N GLU A 136 -7.45 -15.84 4.05
CA GLU A 136 -6.59 -17.04 3.96
C GLU A 136 -5.18 -16.70 3.47
N TYR A 137 -5.04 -15.81 2.48
CA TYR A 137 -3.74 -15.37 2.00
C TYR A 137 -2.99 -14.54 3.04
N MET A 138 -3.71 -13.72 3.81
CA MET A 138 -3.12 -12.83 4.82
C MET A 138 -2.53 -13.58 6.03
N LYS A 139 -2.79 -14.89 6.18
CA LYS A 139 -2.11 -15.75 7.16
C LYS A 139 -0.64 -15.97 6.85
N ASP A 140 -0.23 -15.79 5.59
CA ASP A 140 1.17 -15.81 5.19
C ASP A 140 1.89 -14.58 5.77
N PRO A 141 2.97 -14.71 6.57
CA PRO A 141 3.64 -13.58 7.21
C PRO A 141 4.17 -12.55 6.20
N THR A 142 4.46 -12.95 4.96
CA THR A 142 5.02 -12.08 3.90
C THR A 142 3.98 -11.28 3.12
N ILE A 143 2.69 -11.51 3.38
CA ILE A 143 1.57 -10.86 2.68
C ILE A 143 0.99 -9.73 3.55
N HIS A 144 0.80 -8.57 2.93
CA HIS A 144 0.31 -7.32 3.52
C HIS A 144 -0.86 -6.75 2.69
N LEU A 145 -1.49 -5.67 3.17
CA LEU A 145 -2.72 -5.12 2.59
C LEU A 145 -2.51 -3.70 2.06
N GLY A 146 -2.98 -3.45 0.84
CA GLY A 146 -3.23 -2.11 0.30
C GLY A 146 -4.73 -1.84 0.24
N ILE A 147 -5.14 -0.61 0.58
CA ILE A 147 -6.51 -0.14 0.34
C ILE A 147 -6.49 1.18 -0.39
N ASP A 148 -7.39 1.31 -1.37
CA ASP A 148 -7.44 2.47 -2.24
C ASP A 148 -8.76 3.24 -2.05
N PRO A 149 -8.74 4.38 -1.35
CA PRO A 149 -9.93 5.21 -1.20
C PRO A 149 -10.41 5.84 -2.50
N GLU A 150 -9.57 5.96 -3.55
CA GLU A 150 -9.98 6.54 -4.85
C GLU A 150 -11.19 5.78 -5.42
N PHE A 151 -11.22 4.47 -5.19
CA PHE A 151 -12.26 3.58 -5.70
C PHE A 151 -13.30 3.18 -4.66
N ALA A 152 -13.33 3.85 -3.50
CA ALA A 152 -14.35 3.67 -2.48
C ALA A 152 -15.60 4.52 -2.79
N MET A 153 -16.48 3.98 -3.64
CA MET A 153 -17.54 4.77 -4.28
C MET A 153 -18.90 4.69 -3.59
N GLN A 154 -19.06 3.85 -2.57
CA GLN A 154 -20.33 3.60 -1.90
C GLN A 154 -21.04 4.89 -1.45
N THR A 155 -20.30 5.83 -0.86
CA THR A 155 -20.84 7.11 -0.37
C THR A 155 -21.26 8.07 -1.48
N LYS A 156 -20.79 7.84 -2.72
CA LYS A 156 -21.09 8.68 -3.88
C LYS A 156 -22.14 8.05 -4.79
N GLY A 157 -22.34 6.74 -4.73
CA GLY A 157 -23.29 6.02 -5.58
C GLY A 157 -22.98 6.10 -7.08
N VAL A 158 -21.75 6.48 -7.45
CA VAL A 158 -21.32 6.60 -8.86
C VAL A 158 -20.29 5.52 -9.18
N ARG A 159 -20.27 5.07 -10.43
CA ARG A 159 -19.27 4.09 -10.87
C ARG A 159 -17.82 4.61 -10.68
N PRO A 160 -16.85 3.71 -10.42
CA PRO A 160 -15.42 4.00 -10.41
C PRO A 160 -14.93 4.87 -11.57
N GLY A 161 -13.93 5.71 -11.30
CA GLY A 161 -13.28 6.56 -12.31
C GLY A 161 -14.09 7.79 -12.78
N LYS A 162 -15.25 8.08 -12.16
CA LYS A 162 -16.03 9.31 -12.42
C LYS A 162 -15.86 10.39 -11.37
N LYS A 163 -15.60 9.99 -10.14
CA LYS A 163 -15.28 10.85 -9.01
C LYS A 163 -14.22 10.13 -8.18
N ILE A 164 -13.48 10.90 -7.40
CA ILE A 164 -12.60 10.34 -6.37
C ILE A 164 -13.50 9.88 -5.21
N GLY A 165 -13.34 8.61 -4.85
CA GLY A 165 -14.00 7.98 -3.71
C GLY A 165 -13.45 8.49 -2.37
N THR A 166 -13.89 7.86 -1.29
CA THR A 166 -13.44 8.23 0.04
C THR A 166 -13.58 7.08 1.03
N TYR A 167 -12.62 6.97 1.93
CA TYR A 167 -12.76 6.26 3.19
C TYR A 167 -12.83 7.25 4.34
N ASP A 168 -13.60 6.89 5.35
CA ASP A 168 -13.49 7.52 6.66
C ASP A 168 -12.52 6.75 7.56
N ALA A 169 -12.05 7.38 8.63
CA ALA A 169 -11.25 6.70 9.64
C ALA A 169 -11.90 5.40 10.16
N LYS A 170 -13.23 5.29 10.20
CA LYS A 170 -13.91 4.03 10.56
C LYS A 170 -13.59 2.87 9.60
N ASP A 171 -13.40 3.16 8.31
CA ASP A 171 -13.11 2.16 7.28
C ASP A 171 -11.64 1.73 7.37
N VAL A 172 -10.73 2.68 7.58
CA VAL A 172 -9.31 2.38 7.86
C VAL A 172 -9.18 1.58 9.16
N ASN A 173 -9.89 1.97 10.22
CA ASN A 173 -9.92 1.23 11.49
C ASN A 173 -10.49 -0.19 11.33
N TYR A 174 -11.44 -0.41 10.41
CA TYR A 174 -11.91 -1.75 10.09
C TYR A 174 -10.78 -2.60 9.50
N ALA A 175 -10.00 -2.06 8.54
CA ALA A 175 -8.85 -2.76 7.97
C ALA A 175 -7.77 -3.05 9.02
N ILE A 176 -7.46 -2.09 9.90
CA ILE A 176 -6.53 -2.28 11.03
C ILE A 176 -7.01 -3.43 11.93
N ASN A 177 -8.27 -3.41 12.36
CA ASN A 177 -8.83 -4.46 13.23
C ASN A 177 -8.85 -5.83 12.55
N PHE A 178 -9.15 -5.88 11.24
CA PHE A 178 -9.11 -7.09 10.44
C PHE A 178 -7.71 -7.71 10.43
N LEU A 179 -6.67 -6.92 10.15
CA LEU A 179 -5.28 -7.37 10.15
C LEU A 179 -4.79 -7.75 11.54
N ALA A 180 -5.09 -6.94 12.57
CA ALA A 180 -4.70 -7.18 13.95
C ALA A 180 -5.27 -8.51 14.48
N ARG A 181 -6.51 -8.85 14.10
CA ARG A 181 -7.11 -10.15 14.39
C ARG A 181 -6.34 -11.28 13.74
N ILE A 182 -6.04 -11.19 12.43
CA ILE A 182 -5.26 -12.20 11.70
C ILE A 182 -3.89 -12.41 12.35
N VAL A 183 -3.20 -11.33 12.70
CA VAL A 183 -1.91 -11.39 13.40
C VAL A 183 -2.01 -12.16 14.70
N SER A 184 -3.04 -11.88 15.50
CA SER A 184 -3.22 -12.50 16.82
C SER A 184 -3.59 -13.98 16.72
N GLU A 185 -4.56 -14.31 15.87
CA GLU A 185 -5.05 -15.68 15.71
C GLU A 185 -3.98 -16.62 15.11
N ASN A 186 -3.03 -16.08 14.34
CA ASN A 186 -2.03 -16.86 13.63
C ASN A 186 -0.59 -16.61 14.14
N HIS A 187 -0.42 -15.87 15.25
CA HIS A 187 0.88 -15.55 15.86
C HIS A 187 1.91 -14.97 14.87
N LEU A 188 1.47 -14.04 14.02
CA LEU A 188 2.30 -13.47 12.96
C LEU A 188 3.10 -12.26 13.44
N PRO A 189 4.16 -11.87 12.70
CA PRO A 189 4.70 -10.51 12.77
C PRO A 189 3.64 -9.46 12.40
N PRO A 190 3.84 -8.18 12.77
CA PRO A 190 2.95 -7.10 12.37
C PRO A 190 2.72 -7.03 10.87
N LYS A 191 1.47 -6.79 10.47
CA LYS A 191 1.12 -6.50 9.07
C LYS A 191 1.38 -5.04 8.74
N ILE A 192 1.50 -4.74 7.46
CA ILE A 192 1.49 -3.38 6.95
C ILE A 192 0.15 -3.14 6.27
N LEU A 193 -0.48 -2.03 6.62
CA LEU A 193 -1.63 -1.47 5.92
C LEU A 193 -1.14 -0.24 5.15
N MET A 194 -1.13 -0.32 3.83
CA MET A 194 -0.85 0.81 2.97
C MET A 194 -2.17 1.44 2.51
N VAL A 195 -2.31 2.76 2.68
CA VAL A 195 -3.49 3.54 2.31
C VAL A 195 -3.09 4.61 1.29
N HIS A 196 -3.59 4.47 0.05
CA HIS A 196 -3.35 5.45 -1.01
C HIS A 196 -4.01 6.79 -0.68
N ARG A 197 -3.34 7.92 -0.97
CA ARG A 197 -3.89 9.26 -0.79
C ARG A 197 -3.18 10.30 -1.66
N PHE A 198 -3.92 10.94 -2.56
CA PHE A 198 -3.42 12.08 -3.35
C PHE A 198 -4.32 13.31 -3.33
N THR A 199 -5.44 13.25 -2.60
CA THR A 199 -6.24 14.43 -2.27
C THR A 199 -6.64 14.40 -0.80
N GLN A 200 -6.95 15.56 -0.23
CA GLN A 200 -7.41 15.68 1.15
C GLN A 200 -8.69 14.89 1.44
N GLY A 201 -9.62 14.80 0.47
CA GLY A 201 -10.93 14.18 0.66
C GLY A 201 -10.95 12.66 0.60
N MET A 202 -9.84 12.02 0.20
CA MET A 202 -9.77 10.55 0.10
C MET A 202 -9.83 9.86 1.46
N VAL A 203 -9.33 10.50 2.52
CA VAL A 203 -9.39 9.97 3.89
C VAL A 203 -9.94 11.03 4.84
N THR A 204 -11.19 10.87 5.26
CA THR A 204 -11.82 11.79 6.21
C THR A 204 -11.51 11.38 7.64
N ASN A 205 -11.51 12.36 8.54
CA ASN A 205 -11.35 12.16 9.98
C ASN A 205 -10.07 11.39 10.38
N TYR A 206 -8.97 11.54 9.64
CA TYR A 206 -7.72 10.78 9.84
C TYR A 206 -7.22 10.77 11.31
N LYS A 207 -7.48 11.82 12.09
CA LYS A 207 -7.14 11.89 13.53
C LYS A 207 -7.84 10.83 14.39
N ASN A 208 -8.92 10.24 13.88
CA ASN A 208 -9.67 9.16 14.53
C ASN A 208 -9.17 7.76 14.11
N ILE A 209 -8.11 7.67 13.28
CA ILE A 209 -7.45 6.40 13.00
C ILE A 209 -6.74 5.92 14.27
N LYS A 210 -7.06 4.70 14.70
CA LYS A 210 -6.55 4.09 15.92
C LYS A 210 -5.44 3.12 15.55
N LEU A 211 -4.20 3.50 15.85
CA LEU A 211 -3.04 2.64 15.61
C LEU A 211 -3.09 1.40 16.53
N ASP A 212 -2.63 0.27 15.99
CA ASP A 212 -2.50 -0.99 16.71
C ASP A 212 -1.07 -1.51 16.49
N PRO A 213 -0.34 -1.95 17.52
CA PRO A 213 1.05 -2.40 17.32
C PRO A 213 1.23 -3.61 16.40
N ARG A 214 0.15 -4.36 16.14
CA ARG A 214 0.11 -5.48 15.17
C ARG A 214 -0.02 -5.00 13.73
N VAL A 215 -0.22 -3.70 13.49
CA VAL A 215 -0.42 -3.12 12.17
C VAL A 215 0.38 -1.82 12.01
N GLN A 216 1.30 -1.81 11.06
CA GLN A 216 2.05 -0.62 10.66
C GLN A 216 1.29 0.08 9.54
N VAL A 217 0.84 1.32 9.77
CA VAL A 217 0.03 2.08 8.81
C VAL A 217 0.92 3.01 8.00
N VAL A 218 0.86 2.89 6.67
CA VAL A 218 1.54 3.75 5.71
C VAL A 218 0.49 4.59 4.99
N MET A 219 0.63 5.91 5.05
CA MET A 219 -0.13 6.82 4.19
C MET A 219 0.71 7.16 2.96
N ASP A 220 0.33 6.65 1.79
CA ASP A 220 1.11 6.73 0.55
C ASP A 220 0.64 7.88 -0.34
N MET A 221 1.57 8.77 -0.75
CA MET A 221 1.26 9.84 -1.69
C MET A 221 1.16 9.28 -3.12
N ASP A 222 -0.08 9.08 -3.57
CA ASP A 222 -0.43 8.38 -4.82
C ASP A 222 -0.75 9.35 -5.99
N GLY A 223 -0.15 10.53 -5.98
CA GLY A 223 -0.38 11.58 -6.98
C GLY A 223 0.68 11.58 -8.07
N TRP A 224 0.26 11.65 -9.33
CA TRP A 224 1.17 11.85 -10.47
C TRP A 224 1.30 13.34 -10.80
N GLY A 225 2.44 13.70 -11.38
CA GLY A 225 2.71 15.09 -11.79
C GLY A 225 4.19 15.41 -11.76
N ASP A 226 4.51 16.67 -12.04
CA ASP A 226 5.88 17.14 -11.92
C ASP A 226 6.36 17.17 -10.46
N PRO A 227 7.68 17.19 -10.22
CA PRO A 227 8.23 17.19 -8.86
C PRO A 227 7.66 18.27 -7.94
N THR A 228 7.31 19.45 -8.47
CA THR A 228 6.72 20.53 -7.67
C THR A 228 5.34 20.12 -7.17
N LEU A 229 4.46 19.70 -8.07
CA LEU A 229 3.11 19.25 -7.70
C LEU A 229 3.15 18.05 -6.74
N LYS A 230 4.08 17.11 -6.94
CA LYS A 230 4.22 15.96 -6.05
C LYS A 230 4.66 16.37 -4.65
N LYS A 231 5.64 17.27 -4.53
CA LYS A 231 6.08 17.81 -3.22
C LYS A 231 4.97 18.57 -2.51
N ASP A 232 4.23 19.41 -3.24
CA ASP A 232 3.12 20.17 -2.70
C ASP A 232 2.00 19.26 -2.21
N SER A 233 1.68 18.20 -2.98
CA SER A 233 0.69 17.19 -2.60
C SER A 233 1.13 16.37 -1.40
N TYR A 234 2.41 15.99 -1.33
CA TYR A 234 2.99 15.31 -0.17
C TYR A 234 2.88 16.17 1.08
N LYS A 235 3.27 17.45 1.00
CA LYS A 235 3.16 18.40 2.11
C LYS A 235 1.70 18.61 2.54
N ALA A 236 0.80 18.81 1.58
CA ALA A 236 -0.60 19.12 1.85
C ALA A 236 -1.36 17.94 2.44
N TYR A 237 -1.14 16.73 1.91
CA TYR A 237 -1.99 15.59 2.20
C TYR A 237 -1.30 14.57 3.08
N ILE A 238 0.02 14.43 3.05
CA ILE A 238 0.75 13.49 3.91
C ILE A 238 1.30 14.17 5.16
N GLU A 239 2.17 15.17 5.00
CA GLU A 239 2.87 15.84 6.11
C GLU A 239 1.90 16.53 7.07
N LYS A 240 0.94 17.30 6.55
CA LYS A 240 -0.07 18.02 7.36
C LYS A 240 -1.17 17.13 7.93
N GLN A 241 -1.22 15.86 7.52
CA GLN A 241 -2.19 14.88 8.04
C GLN A 241 -1.49 13.56 8.39
N PRO A 242 -0.59 13.60 9.39
CA PRO A 242 0.22 12.45 9.75
C PRO A 242 -0.64 11.37 10.41
N VAL A 243 -0.25 10.10 10.20
CA VAL A 243 -0.87 8.94 10.84
C VAL A 243 0.20 8.10 11.55
N GLN A 244 1.08 7.43 10.82
CA GLN A 244 2.20 6.68 11.42
C GLN A 244 3.44 6.73 10.54
N TYR A 245 3.42 6.05 9.38
CA TYR A 245 4.48 6.09 8.38
C TYR A 245 3.98 6.70 7.08
N THR A 246 4.92 7.10 6.23
CA THR A 246 4.61 7.75 4.95
C THR A 246 5.17 6.96 3.78
N GLY A 247 4.44 7.02 2.68
CA GLY A 247 4.85 6.48 1.40
C GLY A 247 4.86 7.54 0.30
N PHE A 248 5.57 7.24 -0.78
CA PHE A 248 5.61 8.06 -1.97
C PHE A 248 5.61 7.21 -3.23
N LYS A 249 4.66 7.48 -4.13
CA LYS A 249 4.56 6.78 -5.40
C LYS A 249 5.19 7.57 -6.54
N LEU A 250 5.81 6.87 -7.47
CA LEU A 250 6.49 7.37 -8.66
C LEU A 250 5.87 6.73 -9.89
N PHE A 251 5.48 7.54 -10.87
CA PHE A 251 4.79 7.07 -12.07
C PHE A 251 5.71 7.21 -13.29
N TYR A 252 6.24 6.10 -13.80
CA TYR A 252 7.18 6.10 -14.92
C TYR A 252 6.66 6.83 -16.16
N GLU A 253 5.37 6.68 -16.45
CA GLU A 253 4.76 7.29 -17.64
C GLU A 253 4.12 8.64 -17.38
N TYR A 254 3.69 8.94 -16.15
CA TYR A 254 2.85 10.10 -15.88
C TYR A 254 3.59 11.26 -15.25
N ASP A 255 4.61 10.99 -14.43
CA ASP A 255 5.38 12.06 -13.78
C ASP A 255 6.20 12.84 -14.83
N ILE A 256 6.62 12.22 -15.93
CA ILE A 256 7.43 12.85 -16.99
C ILE A 256 6.60 13.54 -18.09
N LYS A 257 5.26 13.42 -18.08
CA LYS A 257 4.38 13.99 -19.11
C LYS A 257 4.29 15.52 -19.09
N PRO A 258 4.20 16.19 -17.93
CA PRO A 258 4.18 17.65 -17.90
C PRO A 258 5.45 18.26 -18.50
N ARG A 259 5.34 19.46 -19.06
CA ARG A 259 6.47 20.16 -19.66
C ARG A 259 7.54 20.45 -18.60
N ASN A 260 8.81 20.21 -18.94
CA ASN A 260 9.96 20.38 -18.04
C ASN A 260 9.88 19.52 -16.77
N SER A 261 9.27 18.34 -16.87
CA SER A 261 9.14 17.40 -15.76
C SER A 261 10.13 16.24 -15.86
N HIS A 262 10.39 15.60 -14.72
CA HIS A 262 11.15 14.36 -14.62
C HIS A 262 10.61 13.48 -13.51
N LEU A 263 10.95 12.19 -13.57
CA LEU A 263 10.70 11.27 -12.46
C LEU A 263 11.68 11.61 -11.32
N MET A 264 11.18 11.93 -10.13
CA MET A 264 12.04 12.23 -8.99
C MET A 264 12.96 11.05 -8.68
N THR A 265 14.25 11.33 -8.52
CA THR A 265 15.29 10.38 -8.14
C THR A 265 15.18 10.02 -6.65
N PRO A 266 15.73 8.88 -6.20
CA PRO A 266 15.80 8.56 -4.78
C PRO A 266 16.42 9.67 -3.92
N LYS A 267 17.45 10.36 -4.44
CA LYS A 267 18.09 11.48 -3.75
C LYS A 267 17.12 12.65 -3.55
N GLU A 268 16.43 13.08 -4.60
CA GLU A 268 15.44 14.16 -4.51
C GLU A 268 14.32 13.81 -3.54
N VAL A 269 13.78 12.58 -3.62
CA VAL A 269 12.75 12.11 -2.66
C VAL A 269 13.26 12.18 -1.22
N LEU A 270 14.51 11.78 -0.96
CA LEU A 270 15.09 11.78 0.38
C LEU A 270 15.47 13.17 0.90
N SER A 271 15.85 14.10 0.02
CA SER A 271 16.25 15.45 0.41
C SER A 271 15.09 16.44 0.48
N GLU A 272 14.01 16.20 -0.28
CA GLU A 272 12.95 17.19 -0.48
C GLU A 272 11.62 16.83 0.21
N LEU A 273 11.46 15.59 0.66
CA LEU A 273 10.26 15.17 1.40
C LEU A 273 10.54 15.00 2.89
N ASN A 274 9.67 15.61 3.70
CA ASN A 274 9.68 15.46 5.15
C ASN A 274 8.26 15.17 5.67
N PRO A 275 8.02 14.10 6.46
CA PRO A 275 8.98 13.05 6.83
C PRO A 275 9.49 12.28 5.61
N LYS A 276 10.66 11.63 5.71
CA LYS A 276 11.19 10.81 4.62
C LYS A 276 10.30 9.56 4.44
N PRO A 277 9.79 9.29 3.23
CA PRO A 277 8.96 8.12 3.00
C PRO A 277 9.75 6.82 3.20
N LEU A 278 9.09 5.87 3.87
CA LEU A 278 9.63 4.52 4.14
C LEU A 278 9.05 3.47 3.22
N TYR A 279 8.01 3.83 2.47
CA TYR A 279 7.40 2.99 1.44
C TYR A 279 7.47 3.73 0.11
N ILE A 280 8.16 3.15 -0.87
CA ILE A 280 8.27 3.72 -2.22
C ILE A 280 7.56 2.78 -3.17
N GLN A 281 6.71 3.33 -4.02
CA GLN A 281 5.96 2.55 -5.00
C GLN A 281 6.21 3.07 -6.41
N TYR A 282 6.45 2.17 -7.37
CA TYR A 282 6.62 2.50 -8.78
C TYR A 282 5.48 1.93 -9.61
N GLN A 283 4.87 2.77 -10.46
CA GLN A 283 3.78 2.43 -11.38
C GLN A 283 4.10 2.79 -12.84
#